data_AF-A0A8A1MNY3-F1
#
_entry.id   AF-A0A8A1MNY3-F1
#
_cell.length_a   1.000
_cell.length_b   1.000
_cell.length_c   1.000
_cell.angle_alpha   90.00
_cell.angle_beta   90.00
_cell.angle_gamma   90.00
#
_symmetry.space_group_name_H-M   'P 1'
#
loop_
_entity.id
_entity.type
_entity.pdbx_description
1 polymer ?
#
loop_
_entity_poly.entity_id
_entity_poly.type
_entity_poly.pdbx_seq_one_letter_code
_entity_poly.pdbx_strand_id
1 'polypeptide(L)'
;MPQAQFSVDSAVRRLREFSELTEHRMGLKPREARRVHAAFQLLATGPPSDSKRTAQSIDYFEFLQRVKTLTGNDGIVLCAAGLGPSAIVNMKDAVRVYLPSKLKQEWAGFKIGVLQALAKNYAEGTKQVYGGVDPGSRMLPPIEPQITASK
;
A
#
# COMPACT_ATOMS: atom_id res chain seq x y z
N MET A 1 -22.00 21.86 3.17
CA MET A 1 -22.17 20.43 2.80
C MET A 1 -21.55 19.59 3.89
N PRO A 2 -22.24 18.59 4.47
CA PRO A 2 -21.63 17.73 5.47
C PRO A 2 -20.57 16.87 4.79
N GLN A 3 -19.32 17.00 5.23
CA GLN A 3 -18.25 16.10 4.81
C GLN A 3 -18.64 14.69 5.29
N ALA A 4 -18.84 13.75 4.36
CA ALA A 4 -19.10 12.37 4.69
C ALA A 4 -18.02 11.90 5.68
N GLN A 5 -18.43 11.58 6.92
CA GLN A 5 -17.49 11.19 7.95
C GLN A 5 -16.80 9.90 7.50
N PHE A 6 -15.48 9.97 7.35
CA PHE A 6 -14.68 8.82 7.00
C PHE A 6 -14.72 7.82 8.17
N SER A 7 -15.52 6.75 8.02
CA SER A 7 -15.72 5.68 9.02
C SER A 7 -14.96 4.41 8.64
N VAL A 8 -14.80 3.49 9.60
CA VAL A 8 -14.16 2.18 9.36
C VAL A 8 -14.86 1.42 8.23
N ASP A 9 -16.19 1.30 8.26
CA ASP A 9 -16.94 0.56 7.25
C ASP A 9 -16.84 1.22 5.87
N SER A 10 -16.87 2.54 5.81
CA SER A 10 -16.69 3.27 4.55
C SER A 10 -15.30 3.06 3.94
N ALA A 11 -14.27 2.94 4.79
CA ALA A 11 -12.90 2.67 4.38
C ALA A 11 -12.74 1.24 3.87
N VAL A 12 -13.30 0.26 4.58
CA VAL A 12 -13.31 -1.15 4.17
C VAL A 12 -14.02 -1.33 2.84
N ARG A 13 -15.21 -0.74 2.66
CA ARG A 13 -15.95 -0.78 1.39
C ARG A 13 -15.12 -0.21 0.25
N ARG A 14 -14.51 0.96 0.45
CA ARG A 14 -13.65 1.60 -0.56
C ARG A 14 -12.44 0.73 -0.92
N LEU A 15 -11.83 0.08 0.08
CA LEU A 15 -10.71 -0.83 -0.17
C LEU A 15 -11.14 -2.09 -0.93
N ARG A 16 -12.35 -2.60 -0.67
CA ARG A 16 -12.93 -3.73 -1.41
C ARG A 16 -13.14 -3.39 -2.88
N GLU A 17 -13.82 -2.28 -3.16
CA GLU A 17 -14.00 -1.75 -4.52
C GLU A 17 -12.64 -1.52 -5.22
N PHE A 18 -11.65 -0.98 -4.48
CA PHE A 18 -10.30 -0.79 -5.00
C PHE A 18 -9.62 -2.13 -5.35
N SER A 19 -9.78 -3.16 -4.52
CA SER A 19 -9.21 -4.48 -4.76
C SER A 19 -9.77 -5.11 -6.04
N GLU A 20 -11.09 -5.02 -6.24
CA GLU A 20 -11.78 -5.51 -7.44
C GLU A 20 -11.32 -4.75 -8.69
N LEU A 21 -11.26 -3.40 -8.62
CA LEU A 21 -10.78 -2.59 -9.73
C LEU A 21 -9.32 -2.87 -10.08
N THR A 22 -8.47 -3.15 -9.09
CA THR A 22 -7.07 -3.47 -9.30
C THR A 22 -6.91 -4.84 -9.98
N GLU A 23 -7.72 -5.81 -9.56
CA GLU A 23 -7.77 -7.14 -10.18
C GLU A 23 -8.19 -7.03 -11.65
N HIS A 24 -9.28 -6.31 -11.95
CA HIS A 24 -9.74 -6.11 -13.32
C HIS A 24 -8.75 -5.33 -14.20
N ARG A 25 -7.90 -4.49 -13.61
CA ARG A 25 -6.83 -3.78 -14.33
C ARG A 25 -5.54 -4.57 -14.44
N MET A 26 -5.43 -5.70 -13.74
CA MET A 26 -4.20 -6.49 -13.61
C MET A 26 -3.02 -5.68 -13.03
N GLY A 27 -3.28 -4.61 -12.27
CA GLY A 27 -2.22 -3.77 -11.73
C GLY A 27 -2.64 -2.42 -11.18
N LEU A 28 -1.65 -1.69 -10.65
CA LEU A 28 -1.80 -0.36 -10.07
C LEU A 28 -1.54 0.74 -11.10
N LYS A 29 -2.21 1.88 -10.94
CA LYS A 29 -1.86 3.10 -11.66
C LYS A 29 -0.50 3.63 -11.20
N PRO A 30 0.21 4.42 -12.04
CA PRO A 30 1.50 4.99 -11.67
C PRO A 30 1.51 5.82 -10.37
N ARG A 31 0.38 6.46 -10.04
CA ARG A 31 0.24 7.22 -8.78
C ARG A 31 0.05 6.31 -7.56
N GLU A 32 -0.65 5.20 -7.73
CA GLU A 32 -0.89 4.20 -6.69
C GLU A 32 0.41 3.44 -6.39
N ALA A 33 1.10 2.98 -7.43
CA ALA A 33 2.41 2.34 -7.35
C ALA A 33 3.45 3.20 -6.59
N ARG A 34 3.49 4.51 -6.86
CA ARG A 34 4.37 5.45 -6.14
C ARG A 34 4.06 5.53 -4.64
N ARG A 35 2.79 5.48 -4.24
CA ARG A 35 2.40 5.48 -2.82
C ARG A 35 2.81 4.19 -2.12
N VAL A 36 2.65 3.06 -2.81
CA VAL A 36 3.07 1.74 -2.30
C VAL A 36 4.57 1.72 -2.11
N HIS A 37 5.35 2.14 -3.11
CA HIS A 37 6.80 2.22 -3.01
C HIS A 37 7.25 3.09 -1.81
N ALA A 38 6.68 4.28 -1.67
CA ALA A 38 6.97 5.17 -0.54
C ALA A 38 6.60 4.55 0.83
N ALA A 39 5.51 3.78 0.90
CA ALA A 39 5.10 3.07 2.11
C ALA A 39 6.11 1.98 2.51
N PHE A 40 6.56 1.17 1.54
CA PHE A 40 7.57 0.14 1.78
C PHE A 40 8.94 0.75 2.14
N GLN A 41 9.34 1.84 1.48
CA GLN A 41 10.54 2.59 1.86
C GLN A 41 10.46 3.09 3.30
N LEU A 42 9.35 3.73 3.67
CA LEU A 42 9.12 4.22 5.03
C LEU A 42 9.19 3.09 6.08
N LEU A 43 8.65 1.91 5.77
CA LEU A 43 8.73 0.75 6.64
C LEU A 43 10.14 0.14 6.74
N ALA A 44 10.99 0.35 5.73
CA ALA A 44 12.37 -0.09 5.74
C ALA A 44 13.30 0.89 6.47
N THR A 45 13.09 2.20 6.29
CA THR A 45 13.90 3.26 6.91
C THR A 45 13.51 3.57 8.36
N GLY A 46 12.28 3.22 8.75
CA GLY A 46 11.72 3.64 10.03
C GLY A 46 11.10 5.04 9.97
N PRO A 47 10.52 5.52 11.09
CA PRO A 47 9.83 6.79 11.15
C PRO A 47 10.81 7.96 10.98
N PRO A 48 10.40 9.07 10.34
CA PRO A 48 11.28 10.23 10.16
C PRO A 48 11.59 10.91 11.50
N SER A 49 12.85 11.28 11.71
CA SER A 49 13.33 11.88 12.96
C SER A 49 13.16 13.41 13.05
N ASP A 50 12.83 14.10 11.94
CA ASP A 50 12.81 15.57 11.91
C ASP A 50 11.45 16.23 12.23
N SER A 51 11.52 17.35 12.96
CA SER A 51 10.42 17.97 13.69
C SER A 51 9.46 18.82 12.81
N LYS A 52 8.15 18.60 12.99
CA LYS A 52 6.91 19.18 12.37
C LYS A 52 6.18 18.35 11.32
N ARG A 53 6.84 17.66 10.38
CA ARG A 53 6.17 16.63 9.53
C ARG A 53 6.08 15.26 10.22
N THR A 54 6.58 15.20 11.46
CA THR A 54 6.80 13.99 12.26
C THR A 54 5.49 13.33 12.65
N ALA A 55 4.53 14.06 13.24
CA ALA A 55 3.33 13.43 13.79
C ALA A 55 2.50 12.70 12.72
N GLN A 56 2.27 13.34 11.57
CA GLN A 56 1.56 12.73 10.44
C GLN A 56 2.32 11.54 9.84
N SER A 57 3.65 11.62 9.80
CA SER A 57 4.47 10.53 9.27
C SER A 57 4.59 9.36 10.24
N ILE A 58 4.62 9.64 11.56
CA ILE A 58 4.56 8.65 12.64
C ILE A 58 3.20 7.95 12.60
N ASP A 59 2.11 8.71 12.58
CA ASP A 59 0.74 8.21 12.46
C ASP A 59 0.56 7.26 11.28
N TYR A 60 1.10 7.64 10.12
CA TYR A 60 1.08 6.82 8.93
C TYR A 60 1.96 5.58 9.09
N PHE A 61 3.17 5.72 9.64
CA PHE A 61 4.08 4.61 9.89
C PHE A 61 3.49 3.57 10.86
N GLU A 62 2.94 4.00 12.00
CA GLU A 62 2.29 3.14 12.99
C GLU A 62 1.11 2.39 12.39
N PHE A 63 0.29 3.08 11.59
CA PHE A 63 -0.80 2.44 10.87
C PHE A 63 -0.28 1.34 9.93
N LEU A 64 0.75 1.64 9.12
CA LEU A 64 1.35 0.67 8.21
C LEU A 64 1.96 -0.53 8.95
N GLN A 65 2.58 -0.33 10.11
CA GLN A 65 3.08 -1.42 10.94
C GLN A 65 1.95 -2.32 11.43
N ARG A 66 0.84 -1.76 11.91
CA ARG A 66 -0.33 -2.54 12.35
C ARG A 66 -0.93 -3.34 11.20
N VAL A 67 -1.07 -2.73 10.03
CA VAL A 67 -1.54 -3.39 8.81
C VAL A 67 -0.62 -4.55 8.43
N LYS A 68 0.70 -4.33 8.41
CA LYS A 68 1.69 -5.37 8.12
C LYS A 68 1.56 -6.56 9.07
N THR A 69 1.41 -6.31 10.37
CA THR A 69 1.28 -7.36 11.39
C THR A 69 -0.01 -8.16 11.24
N LEU A 70 -1.12 -7.51 10.88
CA LEU A 70 -2.44 -8.16 10.85
C LEU A 70 -2.80 -8.81 9.52
N THR A 71 -2.35 -8.22 8.42
CA THR A 71 -2.77 -8.55 7.05
C THR A 71 -1.61 -8.78 6.09
N GLY A 72 -0.36 -8.61 6.52
CA GLY A 72 0.81 -8.84 5.67
C GLY A 72 1.14 -7.69 4.72
N ASN A 73 2.03 -7.97 3.77
CA ASN A 73 2.53 -6.99 2.81
C ASN A 73 1.45 -6.60 1.77
N ASP A 74 0.56 -7.51 1.45
CA ASP A 74 -0.65 -7.31 0.64
C ASP A 74 -1.59 -6.28 1.26
N GLY A 75 -1.76 -6.28 2.58
CA GLY A 75 -2.48 -5.23 3.30
C GLY A 75 -1.84 -3.84 3.15
N ILE A 76 -0.51 -3.77 3.14
CA ILE A 76 0.23 -2.51 2.93
C ILE A 76 -0.06 -1.98 1.53
N VAL A 77 0.06 -2.83 0.50
CA VAL A 77 -0.24 -2.46 -0.89
C VAL A 77 -1.67 -1.93 -0.99
N LEU A 78 -2.64 -2.66 -0.45
CA LEU A 78 -4.05 -2.30 -0.47
C LEU A 78 -4.30 -0.92 0.16
N CYS A 79 -3.82 -0.70 1.38
CA CYS A 79 -4.04 0.55 2.11
C CYS A 79 -3.31 1.75 1.48
N ALA A 80 -2.04 1.58 1.13
CA ALA A 80 -1.21 2.65 0.57
C ALA A 80 -1.70 3.07 -0.81
N ALA A 81 -2.15 2.13 -1.64
CA ALA A 81 -2.70 2.42 -2.96
C ALA A 81 -4.12 3.00 -2.90
N GLY A 82 -5.04 2.29 -2.22
CA GLY A 82 -6.48 2.59 -2.25
C GLY A 82 -6.90 3.82 -1.45
N LEU A 83 -6.20 4.09 -0.34
CA LEU A 83 -6.45 5.25 0.52
C LEU A 83 -5.40 6.33 0.30
N GLY A 84 -4.13 5.93 0.42
CA GLY A 84 -2.98 6.83 0.37
C GLY A 84 -2.71 7.54 1.70
N PRO A 85 -1.50 8.13 1.83
CA PRO A 85 -1.00 8.66 3.11
C PRO A 85 -1.87 9.79 3.65
N SER A 86 -2.27 10.75 2.81
CA SER A 86 -3.10 11.87 3.24
C SER A 86 -4.45 11.44 3.79
N ALA A 87 -5.09 10.43 3.19
CA ALA A 87 -6.37 9.93 3.68
C ALA A 87 -6.21 9.26 5.05
N ILE A 88 -5.17 8.43 5.22
CA ILE A 88 -4.88 7.70 6.47
C ILE A 88 -4.53 8.64 7.63
N VAL A 89 -3.73 9.66 7.37
CA VAL A 89 -3.38 10.67 8.37
C VAL A 89 -4.59 11.51 8.78
N ASN A 90 -5.47 11.83 7.84
CA ASN A 90 -6.66 12.63 8.13
C ASN A 90 -7.81 11.81 8.76
N MET A 91 -7.66 10.49 8.92
CA MET A 91 -8.64 9.68 9.64
C MET A 91 -8.65 10.05 11.13
N LYS A 92 -9.83 9.95 11.76
CA LYS A 92 -9.92 9.96 13.22
C LYS A 92 -9.08 8.81 13.78
N ASP A 93 -8.45 9.02 14.93
CA ASP A 93 -7.61 8.03 15.60
C ASP A 93 -8.32 6.67 15.74
N ALA A 94 -9.55 6.66 16.23
CA ALA A 94 -10.38 5.46 16.33
C ALA A 94 -10.47 4.69 15.00
N VAL A 95 -10.67 5.38 13.88
CA VAL A 95 -10.74 4.73 12.56
C VAL A 95 -9.40 4.13 12.17
N ARG A 96 -8.30 4.85 12.41
CA ARG A 96 -6.94 4.38 12.14
C ARG A 96 -6.56 3.16 12.99
N VAL A 97 -7.03 3.09 14.23
CA VAL A 97 -6.81 1.97 15.16
C VAL A 97 -7.65 0.75 14.77
N TYR A 98 -8.94 0.92 14.47
CA TYR A 98 -9.85 -0.20 14.21
C TYR A 98 -9.80 -0.74 12.78
N LEU A 99 -9.43 0.08 11.79
CA LEU A 99 -9.43 -0.31 10.38
C LEU A 99 -8.54 -1.55 10.10
N PRO A 100 -7.29 -1.65 10.58
CA PRO A 100 -6.46 -2.84 10.35
C PRO A 100 -7.09 -4.13 10.89
N SER A 101 -7.71 -4.07 12.08
CA SER A 101 -8.41 -5.21 12.69
C SER A 101 -9.63 -5.62 11.88
N LYS A 102 -10.41 -4.64 11.41
CA LYS A 102 -11.58 -4.89 10.57
C LYS A 102 -11.19 -5.49 9.21
N LEU A 103 -10.10 -5.01 8.61
CA LEU A 103 -9.55 -5.61 7.39
C LEU A 103 -9.18 -7.07 7.58
N LYS A 104 -8.53 -7.43 8.68
CA LYS A 104 -8.23 -8.83 9.00
C LYS A 104 -9.48 -9.69 9.13
N GLN A 105 -10.54 -9.18 9.77
CA GLN A 105 -11.80 -9.90 9.93
C GLN A 105 -12.49 -10.16 8.59
N GLU A 106 -12.47 -9.18 7.69
CA GLU A 106 -13.14 -9.27 6.38
C GLU A 106 -12.22 -9.72 5.24
N TRP A 107 -10.99 -10.14 5.56
CA TRP A 107 -9.92 -10.34 4.57
C TRP A 107 -10.29 -11.31 3.46
N ALA A 108 -11.04 -12.38 3.80
CA ALA A 108 -11.52 -13.38 2.85
C ALA A 108 -12.42 -12.80 1.74
N GLY A 109 -13.01 -11.63 1.95
CA GLY A 109 -13.86 -10.96 0.98
C GLY A 109 -13.12 -10.09 -0.04
N PHE A 110 -11.80 -9.94 0.07
CA PHE A 110 -11.00 -9.09 -0.83
C PHE A 110 -10.43 -9.89 -2.00
N LYS A 111 -10.37 -9.27 -3.18
CA LYS A 111 -9.66 -9.82 -4.34
C LYS A 111 -8.18 -9.42 -4.22
N ILE A 112 -7.37 -10.34 -3.71
CA ILE A 112 -5.97 -10.07 -3.34
C ILE A 112 -4.94 -10.70 -4.28
N GLY A 113 -5.34 -11.39 -5.35
CA GLY A 113 -4.41 -12.11 -6.24
C GLY A 113 -3.34 -11.18 -6.84
N VAL A 114 -3.77 -10.12 -7.52
CA VAL A 114 -2.85 -9.12 -8.09
C VAL A 114 -2.09 -8.37 -6.99
N LEU A 115 -2.75 -8.05 -5.87
CA LEU A 115 -2.13 -7.33 -4.75
C LEU A 115 -1.01 -8.13 -4.08
N GLN A 116 -1.17 -9.46 -3.97
CA GLN A 116 -0.16 -10.37 -3.44
C GLN A 116 1.07 -10.45 -4.34
N ALA A 117 0.86 -10.54 -5.67
CA ALA A 117 1.96 -10.52 -6.63
C ALA A 117 2.76 -9.20 -6.54
N LEU A 118 2.06 -8.08 -6.47
CA LEU A 118 2.67 -6.76 -6.29
C LEU A 118 3.43 -6.67 -4.95
N ALA A 119 2.82 -7.14 -3.86
CA ALA A 119 3.42 -7.12 -2.53
C ALA A 119 4.76 -7.87 -2.47
N LYS A 120 4.86 -9.02 -3.16
CA LYS A 120 6.12 -9.76 -3.29
C LYS A 120 7.18 -8.92 -4.01
N ASN A 121 6.84 -8.36 -5.17
CA ASN A 121 7.76 -7.53 -5.96
C ASN A 121 8.26 -6.31 -5.18
N TYR A 122 7.39 -5.62 -4.44
CA TYR A 122 7.79 -4.48 -3.63
C TYR A 122 8.67 -4.88 -2.44
N ALA A 123 8.33 -5.97 -1.75
CA ALA A 123 9.13 -6.46 -0.62
C ALA A 123 10.52 -6.93 -1.08
N GLU A 124 10.62 -7.58 -2.23
CA GLU A 124 11.89 -8.00 -2.84
C GLU A 124 12.70 -6.81 -3.38
N GLY A 125 12.04 -5.86 -4.06
CA GLY A 125 12.67 -4.62 -4.53
C GLY A 125 13.25 -3.77 -3.39
N THR A 126 12.59 -3.74 -2.23
CA THR A 126 13.18 -3.07 -1.04
C THR A 126 14.40 -3.78 -0.46
N LYS A 127 14.55 -5.10 -0.66
CA LYS A 127 15.75 -5.83 -0.22
C LYS A 127 16.95 -5.50 -1.12
N GLN A 128 16.74 -5.31 -2.41
CA GLN A 128 17.83 -4.98 -3.35
C GLN A 128 18.39 -3.56 -3.16
N VAL A 129 17.59 -2.61 -2.66
CA VAL A 129 18.05 -1.22 -2.43
C VAL A 129 18.92 -1.07 -1.17
N TYR A 130 18.85 -2.00 -0.23
CA TYR A 130 19.64 -1.96 1.02
C TYR A 130 20.73 -3.03 1.13
N GLY A 131 20.85 -3.91 0.14
CA GLY A 131 21.92 -4.89 0.02
C GLY A 131 22.90 -4.54 -1.09
N GLY A 132 23.71 -3.49 -0.89
CA GLY A 132 24.82 -3.16 -1.77
C GLY A 132 24.60 -1.91 -2.63
N VAL A 133 25.47 -0.93 -2.42
CA VAL A 133 25.76 0.11 -3.41
C VAL A 133 26.33 -0.57 -4.65
N ASP A 134 25.50 -0.75 -5.68
CA ASP A 134 25.95 -0.97 -7.05
C ASP A 134 25.56 0.27 -7.89
N PRO A 135 26.52 1.12 -8.28
CA PRO A 135 26.27 2.28 -9.14
C PRO A 135 26.05 1.81 -10.58
N GLY A 136 24.90 1.21 -10.86
CA GLY A 136 24.60 0.67 -12.18
C GLY A 136 23.18 0.18 -12.44
N SER A 137 22.29 0.17 -11.43
CA SER A 137 20.94 -0.38 -11.60
C SER A 137 20.03 0.54 -12.41
N ARG A 138 19.98 0.24 -13.72
CA ARG A 138 18.98 0.67 -14.70
C ARG A 138 17.58 0.78 -14.10
N MET A 139 16.88 1.85 -14.48
CA MET A 139 15.43 1.94 -14.36
C MET A 139 14.78 0.61 -14.75
N LEU A 140 13.88 0.11 -13.91
CA LEU A 140 13.01 -1.02 -14.24
C LEU A 140 12.43 -0.81 -15.64
N PRO A 141 12.61 -1.74 -16.59
CA PRO A 141 12.00 -1.60 -17.89
C PRO A 141 10.46 -1.69 -17.77
N PRO A 142 9.71 -0.94 -18.61
CA PRO A 142 8.27 -1.09 -18.68
C PRO A 142 7.91 -2.53 -19.10
N ILE A 143 6.86 -3.07 -18.49
CA ILE A 143 6.34 -4.40 -18.80
C ILE A 143 5.76 -4.35 -20.23
N GLU A 144 6.47 -4.91 -21.20
CA GLU A 144 5.94 -5.10 -22.55
C GLU A 144 4.96 -6.30 -22.57
N PRO A 145 3.79 -6.18 -23.23
CA PRO A 145 2.87 -7.29 -23.39
C PRO A 145 3.46 -8.30 -24.40
N GLN A 146 3.61 -9.55 -23.95
CA GLN A 146 4.05 -10.67 -24.78
C GLN A 146 2.98 -10.97 -25.84
N ILE A 147 3.21 -10.55 -27.09
CA ILE A 147 2.43 -11.00 -28.25
C ILE A 147 3.12 -12.25 -28.79
N THR A 148 2.56 -13.42 -28.46
CA THR A 148 3.01 -14.70 -29.01
C THR A 148 2.61 -14.79 -30.49
N ALA A 149 3.57 -14.64 -31.39
CA ALA A 149 3.42 -15.05 -32.79
C ALA A 149 4.07 -16.43 -32.96
N SER A 150 3.25 -17.47 -33.04
CA SER A 150 3.67 -18.79 -33.50
C SER A 150 3.97 -18.76 -35.00
N LYS A 151 5.06 -19.43 -35.40
CA LYS A 151 5.25 -19.95 -36.74
C LYS A 151 5.68 -21.40 -36.63
#